data_AF-A0A7S4B5V7-F1
#
_entry.id   AF-A0A7S4B5V7-F1
#
_cell.length_a   1.000
_cell.length_b   1.000
_cell.length_c   1.000
_cell.angle_alpha   90.00
_cell.angle_beta   90.00
_cell.angle_gamma   90.00
#
_symmetry.space_group_name_H-M   'P 1'
#
loop_
_entity.id
_entity.type
_entity.pdbx_description
1 polymer ?
#
loop_
_entity_poly.entity_id
_entity_poly.type
_entity_poly.pdbx_seq_one_letter_code
_entity_poly.pdbx_strand_id
1 'polypeptide(L)'
;MFEDPACMLNVFCRDGRGGWKVDEESERRADEAGLGFKTERGDRAAVILTPEDGEYSQMMLNMTRSIGDFYHQKFGVTWKPDVITRKISDLMGGSQKAVLCIASDGVWDMWTFEEAMAELANVEPASRAAERKQQVMDFFETSRQKGQETFADSADNLTGVVVYFDP
;
A
#
# COMPACT_ATOMS: atom_id res chain seq x y z
N MET A 1 14.68 -22.49 -8.34
CA MET A 1 13.31 -23.01 -8.09
C MET A 1 12.25 -22.04 -8.60
N PHE A 2 12.48 -20.71 -8.53
CA PHE A 2 11.55 -19.67 -9.01
C PHE A 2 11.65 -19.35 -10.51
N GLU A 3 12.62 -19.93 -11.22
CA GLU A 3 12.84 -19.69 -12.66
C GLU A 3 12.01 -20.59 -13.59
N ASP A 4 11.27 -21.56 -13.05
CA ASP A 4 10.33 -22.32 -13.89
C ASP A 4 9.26 -21.34 -14.41
N PRO A 5 9.10 -21.17 -15.73
CA PRO A 5 8.06 -20.30 -16.28
C PRO A 5 6.65 -20.70 -15.82
N ALA A 6 6.44 -21.97 -15.42
CA ALA A 6 5.19 -22.43 -14.81
C ALA A 6 4.97 -21.91 -13.38
N CYS A 7 6.00 -21.39 -12.72
CA CYS A 7 5.94 -20.75 -11.41
C CYS A 7 5.94 -19.22 -11.48
N MET A 8 6.26 -18.64 -12.64
CA MET A 8 6.18 -17.19 -12.85
C MET A 8 4.79 -16.77 -13.33
N LEU A 9 4.13 -15.94 -12.53
CA LEU A 9 2.89 -15.26 -12.89
C LEU A 9 3.25 -13.88 -13.44
N ASN A 10 2.97 -13.64 -14.71
CA ASN A 10 3.17 -12.32 -15.29
C ASN A 10 2.11 -11.39 -14.71
N VAL A 11 2.51 -10.31 -14.05
CA VAL A 11 1.53 -9.36 -13.50
C VAL A 11 0.78 -8.63 -14.63
N PHE A 12 1.45 -8.40 -15.77
CA PHE A 12 0.90 -7.67 -16.89
C PHE A 12 1.05 -8.43 -18.21
N CYS A 13 0.06 -8.28 -19.09
CA CYS A 13 0.10 -8.74 -20.47
C CYS A 13 -0.27 -7.61 -21.45
N ARG A 14 0.01 -7.79 -22.74
CA ARG A 14 -0.37 -6.83 -23.78
C ARG A 14 -1.85 -7.00 -24.12
N ASP A 15 -2.59 -5.90 -24.22
CA ASP A 15 -3.93 -5.90 -24.78
C ASP A 15 -3.90 -6.01 -26.32
N GLY A 16 -5.07 -6.23 -26.94
CA GLY A 16 -5.19 -6.33 -28.40
C GLY A 16 -4.84 -5.04 -29.17
N ARG A 17 -4.57 -3.93 -28.48
CA ARG A 17 -4.16 -2.63 -29.02
C ARG A 17 -2.69 -2.30 -28.69
N GLY A 18 -1.97 -3.21 -28.04
CA GLY A 18 -0.58 -3.03 -27.61
C GLY A 18 -0.42 -2.23 -26.30
N GLY A 19 -1.50 -1.88 -25.61
CA GLY A 19 -1.47 -1.38 -24.23
C GLY A 19 -1.06 -2.48 -23.25
N TRP A 20 -0.81 -2.11 -21.99
CA TRP A 20 -0.56 -3.07 -20.91
C TRP A 20 -1.82 -3.19 -20.04
N LYS A 21 -2.20 -4.40 -19.70
CA LYS A 21 -3.28 -4.71 -18.75
C LYS A 21 -2.82 -5.77 -17.75
N VAL A 22 -3.56 -5.93 -16.65
CA VAL A 22 -3.35 -7.05 -15.73
C VAL A 22 -3.62 -8.37 -16.48
N ASP A 23 -2.78 -9.37 -16.23
CA ASP A 23 -2.92 -10.67 -16.86
C ASP A 23 -3.96 -11.55 -16.13
N GLU A 24 -5.18 -11.56 -16.65
CA GLU A 24 -6.33 -12.31 -16.11
C GLU A 24 -6.02 -13.81 -15.91
N GLU A 25 -5.18 -14.41 -16.77
CA GLU A 25 -4.77 -15.81 -16.63
C GLU A 25 -3.86 -16.02 -15.41
N SER A 26 -2.99 -15.04 -15.14
CA SER A 26 -2.13 -15.07 -13.95
C SER A 26 -2.93 -14.86 -12.67
N GLU A 27 -3.99 -14.03 -12.70
CA GLU A 27 -4.92 -13.90 -11.57
C GLU A 27 -5.67 -15.21 -11.30
N ARG A 28 -6.22 -15.84 -12.34
CA ARG A 28 -6.92 -17.13 -12.23
C ARG A 28 -6.02 -18.21 -11.65
N ARG A 29 -4.77 -18.30 -12.10
CA ARG A 29 -3.79 -19.27 -11.58
C ARG A 29 -3.43 -18.99 -10.12
N ALA A 30 -3.37 -17.72 -9.71
CA ALA A 30 -3.16 -17.34 -8.32
C ALA A 30 -4.32 -17.81 -7.43
N ASP A 31 -5.58 -17.68 -7.90
CA ASP A 31 -6.75 -18.20 -7.20
C ASP A 31 -6.74 -19.72 -7.07
N GLU A 32 -6.43 -20.45 -8.15
CA GLU A 32 -6.35 -21.91 -8.13
C GLU A 32 -5.24 -22.43 -7.21
N ALA A 33 -4.16 -21.68 -7.08
CA ALA A 33 -3.08 -21.97 -6.15
C ALA A 33 -3.40 -21.58 -4.70
N GLY A 34 -4.56 -20.97 -4.44
CA GLY A 34 -4.98 -20.53 -3.11
C GLY A 34 -4.15 -19.37 -2.57
N LEU A 35 -3.56 -18.55 -3.44
CA LEU A 35 -2.78 -17.38 -3.02
C LEU A 35 -3.73 -16.32 -2.46
N GLY A 36 -3.51 -15.94 -1.20
CA GLY A 36 -4.29 -14.91 -0.52
C GLY A 36 -4.01 -13.50 -1.01
N PHE A 37 -4.73 -12.55 -0.43
CA PHE A 37 -4.51 -11.12 -0.65
C PHE A 37 -3.50 -10.58 0.36
N LYS A 38 -2.72 -9.59 -0.07
CA LYS A 38 -1.78 -8.87 0.80
C LYS A 38 -2.52 -7.88 1.69
N THR A 39 -3.63 -7.31 1.21
CA THR A 39 -4.32 -6.20 1.87
C THR A 39 -5.79 -6.50 2.06
N GLU A 40 -6.42 -5.86 3.04
CA GLU A 40 -7.88 -5.88 3.26
C GLU A 40 -8.70 -5.40 2.04
N ARG A 41 -8.09 -4.63 1.14
CA ARG A 41 -8.74 -4.18 -0.11
C ARG A 41 -8.79 -5.26 -1.20
N GLY A 42 -8.19 -6.42 -0.99
CA GLY A 42 -8.08 -7.45 -2.01
C GLY A 42 -6.92 -7.26 -2.99
N ASP A 43 -5.93 -6.43 -2.67
CA ASP A 43 -4.72 -6.29 -3.49
C ASP A 43 -3.81 -7.52 -3.31
N ARG A 44 -3.31 -8.07 -4.43
CA ARG A 44 -2.30 -9.14 -4.41
C ARG A 44 -0.89 -8.57 -4.26
N ALA A 45 0.00 -9.34 -3.63
CA ALA A 45 1.42 -9.00 -3.60
C ALA A 45 2.03 -9.15 -5.01
N ALA A 46 2.72 -8.11 -5.47
CA ALA A 46 3.57 -8.16 -6.65
C ALA A 46 5.01 -7.86 -6.22
N VAL A 47 5.97 -8.61 -6.75
CA VAL A 47 7.38 -8.45 -6.42
C VAL A 47 8.21 -8.40 -7.70
N ILE A 48 9.21 -7.52 -7.69
CA ILE A 48 10.31 -7.52 -8.64
C ILE A 48 11.37 -8.46 -8.07
N LEU A 49 11.75 -9.44 -8.88
CA LEU A 49 12.84 -10.37 -8.61
C LEU A 49 14.03 -10.02 -9.50
N THR A 50 15.20 -9.89 -8.89
CA THR A 50 16.44 -9.76 -9.65
C THR A 50 16.98 -11.15 -10.04
N PRO A 51 17.76 -11.25 -11.14
CA PRO A 51 18.34 -12.52 -11.57
C PRO A 51 19.29 -13.11 -10.52
N GLU A 52 19.35 -14.45 -10.42
CA GLU A 52 20.28 -15.16 -9.52
C GLU A 52 21.75 -15.06 -10.00
N ASP A 53 21.98 -14.90 -11.30
CA ASP A 53 23.29 -14.87 -11.96
C ASP A 53 23.94 -13.47 -12.00
N GLY A 54 23.34 -12.50 -11.31
CA GLY A 54 23.82 -11.13 -11.28
C GLY A 54 25.02 -10.89 -10.36
N GLU A 55 25.45 -9.62 -10.32
CA GLU A 55 26.56 -9.15 -9.48
C GLU A 55 26.31 -9.34 -7.97
N TYR A 56 25.03 -9.44 -7.59
CA TYR A 56 24.59 -9.64 -6.22
C TYR A 56 23.61 -10.82 -6.16
N SER A 57 23.44 -11.38 -4.96
CA SER A 57 22.41 -12.40 -4.71
C SER A 57 21.03 -11.92 -5.15
N GLN A 58 20.16 -12.84 -5.58
CA GLN A 58 18.77 -12.53 -5.89
C GLN A 58 18.12 -11.76 -4.73
N MET A 59 17.65 -10.56 -5.06
CA MET A 59 16.91 -9.66 -4.19
C MET A 59 15.47 -9.53 -4.69
N MET A 60 14.57 -9.27 -3.73
CA MET A 60 13.15 -9.03 -3.95
C MET A 60 12.78 -7.62 -3.51
N LEU A 61 11.92 -6.96 -4.30
CA LEU A 61 11.33 -5.68 -3.94
C LEU A 61 9.85 -5.67 -4.30
N ASN A 62 8.98 -5.29 -3.37
CA ASN A 62 7.53 -5.27 -3.54
C ASN A 62 6.99 -3.95 -4.10
N MET A 63 7.87 -3.09 -4.62
CA MET A 63 7.58 -1.74 -5.11
C MET A 63 8.34 -1.50 -6.43
N THR A 64 7.73 -0.80 -7.38
CA THR A 64 8.39 -0.44 -8.65
C THR A 64 9.11 0.90 -8.58
N ARG A 65 8.98 1.61 -7.45
CA ARG A 65 9.63 2.90 -7.23
C ARG A 65 10.14 2.99 -5.80
N SER A 66 11.38 3.42 -5.64
CA SER A 66 12.00 3.61 -4.34
C SER A 66 13.21 4.54 -4.44
N ILE A 67 13.51 5.22 -3.33
CA ILE A 67 14.76 5.95 -3.18
C ILE A 67 15.82 4.95 -2.70
N GLY A 68 16.95 4.87 -3.37
CA GLY A 68 17.97 3.85 -3.09
C GLY A 68 17.80 2.65 -4.03
N ASP A 69 17.86 1.42 -3.49
CA ASP A 69 17.75 0.17 -4.25
C ASP A 69 18.57 0.15 -5.56
N PHE A 70 19.83 0.59 -5.49
CA PHE A 70 20.69 0.81 -6.65
C PHE A 70 20.78 -0.39 -7.60
N TYR A 71 20.70 -1.60 -7.05
CA TYR A 71 20.70 -2.82 -7.84
C TYR A 71 19.41 -2.98 -8.65
N HIS A 72 18.24 -2.82 -8.01
CA HIS A 72 16.94 -2.89 -8.69
C HIS A 72 16.74 -1.78 -9.71
N GLN A 73 17.40 -0.63 -9.56
CA GLN A 73 17.33 0.44 -10.57
C GLN A 73 17.85 0.00 -11.94
N LYS A 74 18.80 -0.95 -12.00
CA LYS A 74 19.26 -1.56 -13.26
C LYS A 74 18.16 -2.37 -13.96
N PHE A 75 17.10 -2.75 -13.24
CA PHE A 75 16.00 -3.59 -13.69
C PHE A 75 14.66 -2.83 -13.76
N GLY A 76 14.70 -1.50 -13.83
CA GLY A 76 13.53 -0.67 -14.09
C GLY A 76 12.86 -0.04 -12.87
N VAL A 77 13.35 -0.30 -11.65
CA VAL A 77 12.92 0.45 -10.47
C VAL A 77 13.37 1.90 -10.61
N THR A 78 12.48 2.85 -10.35
CA THR A 78 12.77 4.28 -10.50
C THR A 78 12.65 5.03 -9.18
N TRP A 79 13.55 5.97 -8.94
CA TRP A 79 13.47 6.89 -7.80
C TRP A 79 12.53 8.07 -8.06
N LYS A 80 12.03 8.23 -9.29
CA LYS A 80 11.24 9.39 -9.69
C LYS A 80 9.83 9.33 -9.06
N PRO A 81 9.46 10.31 -8.23
CA PRO A 81 8.14 10.34 -7.59
C PRO A 81 7.05 10.78 -8.57
N ASP A 82 5.81 10.41 -8.26
CA ASP A 82 4.64 11.09 -8.81
C ASP A 82 4.32 12.32 -7.96
N VAL A 83 4.13 13.46 -8.61
CA VAL A 83 3.86 14.73 -7.93
C VAL A 83 2.47 15.21 -8.35
N ILE A 84 1.59 15.35 -7.35
CA ILE A 84 0.23 15.84 -7.52
C ILE A 84 0.02 17.05 -6.61
N THR A 85 -0.49 18.14 -7.18
CA THR A 85 -0.89 19.33 -6.42
C THR A 85 -2.40 19.52 -6.53
N ARG A 86 -3.06 19.70 -5.38
CA ARG A 86 -4.50 19.95 -5.27
C ARG A 86 -4.74 21.02 -4.22
N LYS A 87 -5.77 21.84 -4.41
CA LYS A 87 -6.25 22.73 -3.36
C LYS A 87 -7.13 21.92 -2.42
N ILE A 88 -6.93 22.07 -1.11
CA ILE A 88 -7.74 21.39 -0.10
C ILE A 88 -9.22 21.74 -0.27
N SER A 89 -9.52 23.02 -0.55
CA SER A 89 -10.89 23.51 -0.83
C SER A 89 -11.62 22.70 -1.91
N ASP A 90 -10.90 22.25 -2.94
CA ASP A 90 -11.48 21.55 -4.08
C ASP A 90 -11.78 20.09 -3.72
N LEU A 91 -11.04 19.52 -2.75
CA LEU A 91 -11.21 18.15 -2.26
C LEU A 91 -12.28 18.04 -1.18
N MET A 92 -12.58 19.14 -0.48
CA MET A 92 -13.54 19.14 0.62
C MET A 92 -15.00 18.95 0.19
N GLY A 93 -15.34 19.20 -1.09
CA GLY A 93 -16.69 18.97 -1.60
C GLY A 93 -17.80 19.72 -0.85
N GLY A 94 -17.47 20.87 -0.24
CA GLY A 94 -18.39 21.64 0.62
C GLY A 94 -18.36 21.26 2.11
N SER A 95 -17.59 20.25 2.50
CA SER A 95 -17.27 19.98 3.90
C SER A 95 -16.57 21.19 4.52
N GLN A 96 -16.86 21.44 5.80
CA GLN A 96 -16.13 22.44 6.59
C GLN A 96 -14.85 21.87 7.20
N LYS A 97 -14.59 20.56 7.04
CA LYS A 97 -13.43 19.89 7.64
C LYS A 97 -12.78 18.93 6.66
N ALA A 98 -11.48 18.75 6.81
CA ALA A 98 -10.76 17.69 6.11
C ALA A 98 -9.80 16.97 7.06
N VAL A 99 -9.61 15.68 6.82
CA VAL A 99 -8.59 14.87 7.47
C VAL A 99 -7.63 14.37 6.40
N LEU A 100 -6.34 14.53 6.63
CA LEU A 100 -5.28 13.94 5.81
C LEU A 100 -4.54 12.93 6.67
N CYS A 101 -4.55 11.67 6.25
CA CYS A 101 -3.74 10.61 6.84
C CYS A 101 -2.64 10.21 5.85
N ILE A 102 -1.39 10.31 6.27
CA ILE A 102 -0.22 9.82 5.54
C ILE A 102 0.37 8.70 6.40
N ALA A 103 0.45 7.48 5.89
CA ALA A 103 0.98 6.36 6.65
C ALA A 103 1.73 5.36 5.75
N SER A 104 2.54 4.50 6.37
CA SER A 104 3.20 3.36 5.72
C SER A 104 2.21 2.25 5.36
N ASP A 105 2.65 1.30 4.53
CA ASP A 105 1.90 0.10 4.17
C ASP A 105 1.57 -0.77 5.40
N GLY A 106 2.39 -0.77 6.45
CA GLY A 106 2.03 -1.36 7.73
C GLY A 106 0.70 -0.88 8.34
N VAL A 107 0.23 0.32 7.97
CA VAL A 107 -1.17 0.74 8.24
C VAL A 107 -2.08 0.29 7.11
N TRP A 108 -1.76 0.67 5.87
CA TRP A 108 -2.70 0.54 4.76
C TRP A 108 -3.01 -0.89 4.37
N ASP A 109 -2.15 -1.87 4.66
CA ASP A 109 -2.46 -3.27 4.38
C ASP A 109 -3.67 -3.76 5.22
N MET A 110 -3.94 -3.12 6.37
CA MET A 110 -4.94 -3.55 7.38
C MET A 110 -6.30 -2.83 7.31
N TRP A 111 -6.48 -1.94 6.34
CA TRP A 111 -7.69 -1.12 6.24
C TRP A 111 -8.11 -0.87 4.80
N THR A 112 -9.42 -0.83 4.57
CA THR A 112 -9.97 -0.07 3.45
C THR A 112 -9.85 1.44 3.73
N PHE A 113 -9.88 2.27 2.69
CA PHE A 113 -9.79 3.71 2.87
C PHE A 113 -11.02 4.25 3.60
N GLU A 114 -12.19 3.68 3.33
CA GLU A 114 -13.47 4.04 3.92
C GLU A 114 -13.48 3.76 5.42
N GLU A 115 -13.03 2.58 5.86
CA GLU A 115 -12.96 2.24 7.28
C GLU A 115 -11.95 3.12 8.02
N ALA A 116 -10.75 3.32 7.45
CA ALA A 116 -9.74 4.18 8.06
C ALA A 116 -10.25 5.62 8.21
N MET A 117 -10.95 6.15 7.21
CA MET A 117 -11.53 7.48 7.28
C MET A 117 -12.73 7.54 8.23
N ALA A 118 -13.54 6.48 8.34
CA ALA A 118 -14.61 6.42 9.33
C ALA A 118 -14.06 6.52 10.76
N GLU A 119 -12.96 5.83 11.07
CA GLU A 119 -12.29 5.91 12.37
C GLU A 119 -11.68 7.30 12.62
N LEU A 120 -11.02 7.89 11.62
CA LEU A 120 -10.27 9.14 11.80
C LEU A 120 -11.13 10.40 11.69
N ALA A 121 -12.23 10.37 10.93
CA ALA A 121 -13.10 11.52 10.69
C ALA A 121 -14.29 11.59 11.65
N ASN A 122 -14.57 10.54 12.42
CA ASN A 122 -15.63 10.50 13.44
C ASN A 122 -15.23 11.28 14.71
N VAL A 123 -14.81 12.53 14.51
CA VAL A 123 -14.42 13.44 15.58
C VAL A 123 -15.49 14.50 15.75
N GLU A 124 -16.06 14.58 16.95
CA GLU A 124 -16.99 15.65 17.30
C GLU A 124 -16.32 17.03 17.13
N PRO A 125 -17.02 18.03 16.56
CA PRO A 125 -16.47 19.36 16.29
C PRO A 125 -15.93 20.10 17.51
N ALA A 126 -16.44 19.78 18.70
CA ALA A 126 -16.03 20.40 19.95
C ALA A 126 -14.92 19.63 20.69
N SER A 127 -14.42 18.54 20.10
CA SER A 127 -13.40 17.71 20.75
C SER A 127 -12.14 18.51 21.03
N ARG A 128 -11.52 18.25 22.18
CA ARG A 128 -10.25 18.87 22.54
C ARG A 128 -9.12 18.24 21.72
N ALA A 129 -8.04 18.98 21.48
CA ALA A 129 -6.86 18.44 20.77
C ALA A 129 -6.32 17.14 21.42
N ALA A 130 -6.47 16.99 22.74
CA ALA A 130 -6.11 15.77 23.47
C ALA A 130 -6.98 14.57 23.09
N GLU A 131 -8.29 14.76 22.90
CA GLU A 131 -9.23 13.71 22.49
C GLU A 131 -8.94 13.26 21.06
N ARG A 132 -8.68 14.22 20.15
CA ARG A 132 -8.22 13.90 18.78
C ARG A 132 -6.92 13.11 18.78
N LYS A 133 -5.95 13.53 19.60
CA LYS A 133 -4.69 12.80 19.73
C LYS A 133 -4.94 11.37 20.21
N GLN A 134 -5.79 11.18 21.22
CA GLN A 134 -6.10 9.85 21.74
C GLN A 134 -6.74 8.97 20.68
N GLN A 135 -7.73 9.48 19.93
CA GLN A 135 -8.37 8.75 18.84
C GLN A 135 -7.38 8.32 17.74
N VAL A 136 -6.44 9.20 17.36
CA VAL A 136 -5.37 8.85 16.41
C VAL A 136 -4.47 7.76 16.99
N MET A 137 -4.14 7.82 18.28
CA MET A 137 -3.35 6.77 18.95
C MET A 137 -4.11 5.44 18.98
N ASP A 138 -5.41 5.47 19.28
CA ASP A 138 -6.27 4.29 19.32
C ASP A 138 -6.35 3.65 17.92
N PHE A 139 -6.53 4.45 16.87
CA PHE A 139 -6.49 3.97 15.48
C PHE A 139 -5.18 3.25 15.13
N PHE A 140 -4.03 3.81 15.49
CA PHE A 140 -2.74 3.16 15.22
C PHE A 140 -2.51 1.92 16.09
N GLU A 141 -3.02 1.90 17.32
CA GLU A 141 -2.96 0.72 18.18
C GLU A 141 -3.86 -0.41 17.66
N THR A 142 -5.08 -0.10 17.18
CA THR A 142 -5.93 -1.06 16.47
C THR A 142 -5.24 -1.58 15.21
N SER A 143 -4.59 -0.70 14.45
CA SER A 143 -3.82 -1.08 13.25
C SER A 143 -2.68 -2.04 13.60
N ARG A 144 -1.96 -1.79 14.70
CA ARG A 144 -0.91 -2.68 15.21
C ARG A 144 -1.46 -4.04 15.61
N GLN A 145 -2.62 -4.07 16.27
CA GLN A 145 -3.29 -5.32 16.67
C GLN A 145 -3.72 -6.13 15.45
N LYS A 146 -4.37 -5.50 14.46
CA LYS A 146 -4.70 -6.12 13.17
C LYS A 146 -3.44 -6.69 12.49
N GLY A 147 -2.37 -5.92 12.42
CA GLY A 147 -1.10 -6.36 11.85
C GLY A 147 -0.53 -7.61 12.54
N GLN A 148 -0.58 -7.66 13.88
CA GLN A 148 -0.15 -8.81 14.66
C GLN A 148 -1.05 -10.04 14.44
N GLU A 149 -2.37 -9.85 14.31
CA GLU A 149 -3.32 -10.94 14.05
C GLU A 149 -3.13 -11.53 12.64
N THR A 150 -2.88 -10.68 11.64
CA THR A 150 -2.75 -11.08 10.24
C THR A 150 -1.36 -11.63 9.91
N PHE A 151 -0.30 -11.01 10.42
CA PHE A 151 1.08 -11.32 10.01
C PHE A 151 1.98 -11.83 11.15
N ALA A 152 1.49 -11.87 12.39
CA ALA A 152 2.25 -12.27 13.57
C ALA A 152 3.62 -11.57 13.63
N ASP A 153 4.71 -12.33 13.72
CA ASP A 153 6.08 -11.80 13.82
C ASP A 153 6.58 -11.17 12.51
N SER A 154 5.81 -11.27 11.42
CA SER A 154 6.10 -10.62 10.13
C SER A 154 5.32 -9.31 9.94
N ALA A 155 4.66 -8.80 10.98
CA ALA A 155 3.99 -7.51 10.92
C ALA A 155 5.00 -6.37 10.65
N ASP A 156 4.67 -5.52 9.69
CA ASP A 156 5.56 -4.43 9.27
C ASP A 156 5.60 -3.29 10.30
N ASN A 157 6.62 -2.45 10.20
CA ASN A 157 6.71 -1.20 10.93
C ASN A 157 5.56 -0.27 10.53
N LEU A 158 4.92 0.26 11.56
CA LEU A 158 3.76 1.10 11.42
C LEU A 158 4.12 2.55 11.76
N THR A 159 3.92 3.46 10.81
CA THR A 159 4.10 4.89 11.05
C THR A 159 3.05 5.68 10.28
N GLY A 160 2.47 6.68 10.92
CA GLY A 160 1.56 7.59 10.25
C GLY A 160 1.47 8.97 10.87
N VAL A 161 0.95 9.90 10.08
CA VAL A 161 0.74 11.31 10.39
C VAL A 161 -0.68 11.66 10.01
N VAL A 162 -1.46 12.14 10.98
CA VAL A 162 -2.83 12.60 10.77
C VAL A 162 -2.90 14.11 10.97
N VAL A 163 -3.46 14.81 9.99
CA VAL A 163 -3.63 16.26 9.98
C VAL A 163 -5.12 16.58 9.86
N TYR A 164 -5.63 17.37 10.81
CA TYR A 164 -6.99 17.89 10.80
C TYR A 164 -6.97 19.33 10.29
N PHE A 165 -7.76 19.62 9.28
CA PHE A 165 -7.99 20.96 8.77
C PHE A 165 -9.35 21.44 9.26
N ASP A 166 -9.32 22.31 10.26
CA ASP A 166 -10.47 23.08 10.74
C ASP A 166 -10.23 24.55 10.35
N PRO A 167 -11.01 25.12 9.41
CA PRO A 167 -10.90 26.53 9.01
C PRO A 167 -11.36 27.50 10.11
#